data_AF-A0A357F1U3-F1
#
_entry.id   AF-A0A357F1U3-F1
#
_cell.length_a   1.000
_cell.length_b   1.000
_cell.length_c   1.000
_cell.angle_alpha   90.00
_cell.angle_beta   90.00
_cell.angle_gamma   90.00
#
_symmetry.space_group_name_H-M   'P 1'
#
loop_
_entity.id
_entity.type
_entity.pdbx_description
1 polymer ?
#
loop_
_entity_poly.entity_id
_entity_poly.type
_entity_poly.pdbx_seq_one_letter_code
_entity_poly.pdbx_strand_id
1 'polypeptide(L)'
;QQQTIAAGPFNNVRPVWPNVVTPTAQTCTGSLGTTNFPCFSGVRVFSRDYRNPRIYTTNVAFEQEIAPDWALYFDFTYSKGVFLTRFLNANRNAFFFPYLDETMVTSSVGKSLYRGFTTGIRKRFSKGFQLEANYVWSKDKDDDSNERDPFTDRSFDINNLQLDYSLSDRDIRHKFNLFAFFELPGKFQFAPRIQGRSAQPATPAVRTATNRNTLRKDNEFFTFDWQFSRVFDITETVQLIPQIEMFNTFNNDNLINSLSGAGNQNSLTAPSLFNFDGFLRQGVGDPRQLQLSVKLRF
;
A
#
# COMPACT_ATOMS: atom_id res chain seq x y z
N GLN A 1 -9.84 -7.97 29.67
CA GLN A 1 -11.29 -7.72 29.86
C GLN A 1 -11.99 -8.08 28.57
N GLN A 2 -12.82 -9.13 28.60
CA GLN A 2 -13.54 -9.62 27.44
C GLN A 2 -14.83 -8.80 27.32
N GLN A 3 -14.88 -7.83 26.40
CA GLN A 3 -16.14 -7.18 26.04
C GLN A 3 -16.81 -8.00 24.94
N THR A 4 -17.77 -8.83 25.32
CA THR A 4 -18.70 -9.45 24.39
C THR A 4 -19.78 -8.42 24.06
N ILE A 5 -19.67 -7.74 22.91
CA ILE A 5 -20.80 -6.96 22.38
C ILE A 5 -21.69 -7.95 21.64
N ALA A 6 -22.69 -8.50 22.34
CA ALA A 6 -23.75 -9.27 21.71
C ALA A 6 -24.69 -8.29 20.98
N ALA A 7 -24.57 -8.18 19.67
CA ALA A 7 -25.53 -7.48 18.81
C ALA A 7 -26.70 -8.43 18.51
N GLY A 8 -27.58 -8.64 19.50
CA GLY A 8 -28.88 -9.28 19.30
C GLY A 8 -30.00 -8.22 19.21
N PRO A 9 -31.17 -8.53 18.62
CA PRO A 9 -32.30 -7.63 18.62
C PRO A 9 -32.77 -7.45 20.07
N PHE A 10 -32.48 -6.29 20.65
CA PHE A 10 -32.97 -5.94 21.98
C PHE A 10 -34.51 -5.90 21.92
N ASN A 11 -35.16 -6.87 22.56
CA ASN A 11 -36.60 -6.88 22.77
C ASN A 11 -37.02 -5.59 23.49
N ASN A 12 -37.57 -4.61 22.75
CA ASN A 12 -38.36 -3.42 23.14
C ASN A 12 -38.03 -2.61 24.42
N VAL A 13 -36.97 -2.93 25.17
CA VAL A 13 -36.55 -2.24 26.39
C VAL A 13 -35.13 -1.78 26.17
N ARG A 14 -34.99 -0.50 25.84
CA ARG A 14 -33.68 0.14 25.76
C ARG A 14 -33.13 0.27 27.18
N PRO A 15 -31.85 -0.06 27.43
CA PRO A 15 -31.27 0.12 28.74
C PRO A 15 -31.28 1.62 29.11
N VAL A 16 -31.91 1.96 30.23
CA VAL A 16 -31.89 3.32 30.80
C VAL A 16 -31.22 3.22 32.16
N TRP A 17 -30.07 3.88 32.32
CA TRP A 17 -29.38 3.93 33.61
C TRP A 17 -30.31 4.51 34.70
N PRO A 18 -30.33 3.95 35.93
CA PRO A 18 -29.42 2.95 36.49
C PRO A 18 -29.86 1.49 36.27
N ASN A 19 -30.92 1.23 35.51
CA ASN A 19 -31.46 -0.11 35.35
C ASN A 19 -30.56 -0.98 34.47
N VAL A 20 -30.01 -2.04 35.08
CA VAL A 20 -29.30 -3.10 34.36
C VAL A 20 -30.34 -4.08 33.84
N VAL A 21 -30.40 -4.24 32.51
CA VAL A 21 -31.17 -5.34 31.91
C VAL A 21 -30.31 -6.59 31.98
N THR A 22 -30.71 -7.58 32.77
CA THR A 22 -30.07 -8.91 32.75
C THR A 22 -30.49 -9.61 31.47
N PRO A 23 -29.58 -9.91 30.52
CA PRO A 23 -29.96 -10.62 29.31
C PRO A 23 -30.49 -12.02 29.68
N THR A 24 -31.65 -12.41 29.13
CA THR A 24 -32.16 -13.77 29.27
C THR A 24 -31.18 -14.73 28.62
N ALA A 25 -30.71 -15.74 29.36
CA ALA A 25 -29.89 -16.79 28.80
C ALA A 25 -30.66 -17.47 27.65
N GLN A 26 -30.14 -17.37 26.44
CA GLN A 26 -30.68 -18.10 25.30
C GLN A 26 -29.85 -19.37 25.09
N THR A 27 -30.51 -20.42 24.62
CA THR A 27 -29.85 -21.70 24.33
C THR A 27 -29.96 -22.03 22.86
N CYS A 28 -28.85 -22.47 22.27
CA CYS A 28 -28.84 -23.03 20.93
C CYS A 28 -28.53 -24.52 20.99
N THR A 29 -29.34 -25.33 20.31
CA THR A 29 -29.19 -26.79 20.23
C THR A 29 -28.90 -27.21 18.79
N GLY A 30 -27.95 -28.11 18.61
CA GLY A 30 -27.57 -28.66 17.30
C GLY A 30 -26.83 -30.00 17.43
N SER A 31 -26.00 -30.33 16.44
CA SER A 31 -25.26 -31.61 16.39
C SER A 31 -24.20 -31.79 17.50
N LEU A 32 -23.55 -30.70 17.92
CA LEU A 32 -22.55 -30.67 19.01
C LEU A 32 -23.11 -30.52 20.45
N GLY A 33 -24.43 -30.60 20.67
CA GLY A 33 -25.09 -30.44 21.97
C GLY A 33 -25.93 -29.16 22.16
N THR A 34 -26.08 -28.69 23.39
CA THR A 34 -26.79 -27.44 23.72
C THR A 34 -25.81 -26.46 24.35
N THR A 35 -25.82 -25.21 23.87
CA THR A 35 -24.94 -24.13 24.34
C THR A 35 -25.76 -23.00 24.98
N ASN A 36 -25.13 -22.19 25.84
CA ASN A 36 -25.76 -21.05 26.52
C ASN A 36 -25.66 -19.73 25.72
N PHE A 37 -25.42 -19.81 24.41
CA PHE A 37 -25.43 -18.67 23.51
C PHE A 37 -26.69 -18.70 22.65
N PRO A 38 -27.25 -17.53 22.26
CA PRO A 38 -28.19 -17.45 21.15
C PRO A 38 -27.61 -18.15 19.91
N CYS A 39 -28.44 -18.81 19.11
CA CYS A 39 -28.00 -19.35 17.82
C CYS A 39 -27.44 -18.23 16.93
N PHE A 40 -26.50 -18.59 16.05
CA PHE A 40 -25.87 -17.68 15.09
C PHE A 40 -25.09 -16.53 15.75
N SER A 41 -24.62 -16.72 16.99
CA SER A 41 -23.80 -15.71 17.66
C SER A 41 -22.46 -15.53 16.96
N GLY A 42 -22.04 -14.29 16.75
CA GLY A 42 -20.70 -13.96 16.26
C GLY A 42 -19.70 -13.87 17.43
N VAL A 43 -18.55 -14.54 17.32
CA VAL A 43 -17.48 -14.48 18.32
C VAL A 43 -16.14 -14.16 17.67
N ARG A 44 -15.33 -13.42 18.42
CA ARG A 44 -13.98 -13.03 17.99
C ARG A 44 -12.99 -13.37 19.08
N VAL A 45 -11.97 -14.13 18.73
CA VAL A 45 -11.01 -14.72 19.68
C VAL A 45 -9.59 -14.59 19.18
N PHE A 46 -8.62 -14.68 20.08
CA PHE A 46 -7.22 -14.83 19.72
C PHE A 46 -6.86 -16.32 19.67
N SER A 47 -6.02 -16.68 18.70
CA SER A 47 -5.40 -18.00 18.70
C SER A 47 -4.60 -18.19 20.00
N ARG A 48 -4.71 -19.38 20.60
CA ARG A 48 -3.95 -19.74 21.81
C ARG A 48 -2.44 -19.61 21.60
N ASP A 49 -1.98 -19.88 20.38
CA ASP A 49 -0.56 -19.87 20.01
C ASP A 49 -0.13 -18.56 19.34
N TYR A 50 -0.89 -17.48 19.53
CA TYR A 50 -0.59 -16.18 18.94
C TYR A 50 0.79 -15.67 19.39
N ARG A 51 1.60 -15.25 18.43
CA ARG A 51 2.93 -14.67 18.64
C ARG A 51 2.95 -13.25 18.06
N ASN A 52 3.65 -12.36 18.75
CA ASN A 52 3.85 -11.00 18.24
C ASN A 52 4.60 -11.02 16.89
N PRO A 53 4.17 -10.23 15.90
CA PRO A 53 4.85 -10.10 14.61
C PRO A 53 6.33 -9.72 14.75
N ARG A 54 7.17 -10.26 13.87
CA ARG A 54 8.61 -9.95 13.82
C ARG A 54 9.03 -9.71 12.37
N ILE A 55 9.94 -8.77 12.18
CA ILE A 55 10.52 -8.44 10.88
C ILE A 55 12.04 -8.54 11.00
N TYR A 56 12.65 -9.27 10.07
CA TYR A 56 14.11 -9.34 9.92
C TYR A 56 14.48 -8.62 8.63
N THR A 57 15.30 -7.57 8.74
CA THR A 57 15.72 -6.77 7.60
C THR A 57 17.24 -6.82 7.45
N THR A 58 17.70 -6.96 6.22
CA THR A 58 19.11 -6.90 5.84
C THR A 58 19.25 -5.93 4.69
N ASN A 59 20.16 -4.97 4.84
CA ASN A 59 20.50 -4.00 3.81
C ASN A 59 22.00 -4.12 3.52
N VAL A 60 22.35 -4.20 2.24
CA VAL A 60 23.74 -4.22 1.77
C VAL A 60 23.86 -3.17 0.69
N ALA A 61 24.72 -2.18 0.92
CA ALA A 61 24.93 -1.07 -0.01
C ALA A 61 26.41 -0.96 -0.39
N PHE A 62 26.65 -0.56 -1.63
CA PHE A 62 27.96 -0.23 -2.17
C PHE A 62 27.85 1.05 -2.97
N GLU A 63 28.76 1.99 -2.73
CA GLU A 63 28.87 3.23 -3.50
C GLU A 63 30.34 3.46 -3.85
N GLN A 64 30.58 3.85 -5.10
CA GLN A 64 31.93 4.09 -5.61
C GLN A 64 31.92 5.31 -6.53
N GLU A 65 32.90 6.19 -6.35
CA GLU A 65 33.23 7.21 -7.32
C GLU A 65 33.84 6.55 -8.56
N ILE A 66 33.18 6.71 -9.71
CA ILE A 66 33.57 6.09 -11.00
C ILE A 66 34.28 7.07 -11.94
N ALA A 67 34.11 8.37 -11.70
CA ALA A 67 34.77 9.48 -12.38
C ALA A 67 34.63 10.73 -11.49
N PRO A 68 35.43 11.80 -11.70
CA PRO A 68 35.29 13.03 -10.92
C PRO A 68 33.84 13.52 -10.90
N ASP A 69 33.29 13.71 -9.71
CA ASP A 69 31.90 14.13 -9.44
C ASP A 69 30.81 13.08 -9.74
N TRP A 70 31.16 11.87 -10.19
CA TRP A 70 30.22 10.79 -10.51
C TRP A 70 30.35 9.62 -9.57
N ALA A 71 29.26 9.24 -8.92
CA ALA A 71 29.16 8.05 -8.08
C ALA A 71 28.13 7.06 -8.65
N LEU A 72 28.50 5.80 -8.70
CA LEU A 72 27.59 4.68 -8.95
C LEU A 72 27.30 4.00 -7.62
N TYR A 73 26.04 3.66 -7.37
CA TYR A 73 25.65 2.94 -6.17
C TYR A 73 24.72 1.77 -6.45
N PHE A 74 24.84 0.75 -5.61
CA PHE A 74 23.97 -0.41 -5.56
C PHE A 74 23.47 -0.58 -4.13
N ASP A 75 22.18 -0.86 -3.97
CA ASP A 75 21.56 -1.20 -2.69
C ASP A 75 20.73 -2.46 -2.84
N PHE A 76 20.93 -3.42 -1.94
CA PHE A 76 20.09 -4.59 -1.82
C PHE A 76 19.39 -4.59 -0.47
N THR A 77 18.06 -4.66 -0.51
CA THR A 77 17.19 -4.72 0.65
C THR A 77 16.47 -6.08 0.67
N TYR A 78 16.59 -6.81 1.78
CA TYR A 78 15.84 -8.02 2.07
C TYR A 78 15.04 -7.81 3.35
N SER A 79 13.72 -8.02 3.33
CA SER A 79 12.90 -7.94 4.54
C SER A 79 11.95 -9.12 4.62
N LYS A 80 12.00 -9.85 5.73
CA LYS A 80 11.18 -11.03 5.99
C LYS A 80 10.31 -10.80 7.22
N GLY A 81 9.00 -10.77 7.03
CA GLY A 81 8.01 -10.76 8.09
C GLY A 81 7.61 -12.18 8.47
N VAL A 82 7.51 -12.46 9.77
CA VAL A 82 7.00 -13.72 10.33
C VAL A 82 6.05 -13.45 11.48
N PHE A 83 5.14 -14.40 11.72
CA PHE A 83 4.09 -14.27 12.74
C PHE A 83 3.21 -13.04 12.52
N LEU A 84 3.00 -12.65 11.27
CA LEU A 84 2.11 -11.55 10.93
C LEU A 84 0.67 -11.92 11.27
N THR A 85 -0.08 -10.93 11.73
CA THR A 85 -1.48 -11.07 12.11
C THR A 85 -2.35 -11.34 10.88
N ARG A 86 -3.23 -12.33 10.98
CA ARG A 86 -4.31 -12.61 10.03
C ARG A 86 -5.61 -12.78 10.81
N PHE A 87 -6.71 -12.40 10.19
CA PHE A 87 -8.06 -12.56 10.73
C PHE A 87 -8.78 -13.60 9.87
N LEU A 88 -9.11 -14.75 10.46
CA LEU A 88 -9.63 -15.91 9.74
C LEU A 88 -10.97 -16.32 10.32
N ASN A 89 -11.99 -16.56 9.48
CA ASN A 89 -13.27 -17.05 9.96
C ASN A 89 -13.21 -18.58 10.03
N ALA A 90 -12.97 -19.13 11.22
CA ALA A 90 -12.89 -20.57 11.43
C ALA A 90 -14.22 -21.29 11.13
N ASN A 91 -15.34 -20.56 11.14
CA ASN A 91 -16.65 -21.13 10.81
C ASN A 91 -17.02 -21.00 9.33
N ARG A 92 -16.08 -20.64 8.45
CA ARG A 92 -16.33 -20.56 7.00
C ARG A 92 -16.82 -21.89 6.38
N ASN A 93 -16.47 -23.02 7.01
CA ASN A 93 -16.95 -24.35 6.64
C ASN A 93 -18.20 -24.80 7.42
N ALA A 94 -18.88 -23.89 8.12
CA ALA A 94 -20.05 -24.15 8.97
C ALA A 94 -19.82 -25.19 10.09
N PHE A 95 -18.57 -25.37 10.56
CA PHE A 95 -18.23 -26.34 11.59
C PHE A 95 -18.96 -26.10 12.92
N PHE A 96 -19.16 -24.83 13.31
CA PHE A 96 -19.86 -24.40 14.52
C PHE A 96 -21.33 -24.06 14.27
N PHE A 97 -21.86 -24.29 13.07
CA PHE A 97 -23.27 -24.06 12.78
C PHE A 97 -24.17 -25.07 13.52
N PRO A 98 -25.34 -24.68 14.06
CA PRO A 98 -25.95 -23.35 14.07
C PRO A 98 -25.56 -22.47 15.27
N TYR A 99 -24.66 -22.94 16.14
CA TYR A 99 -24.31 -22.26 17.40
C TYR A 99 -23.67 -20.90 17.18
N LEU A 100 -22.66 -20.88 16.32
CA LEU A 100 -21.93 -19.68 15.95
C LEU A 100 -22.11 -19.43 14.45
N ASP A 101 -22.18 -18.17 14.09
CA ASP A 101 -22.11 -17.73 12.69
C ASP A 101 -20.67 -17.30 12.38
N GLU A 102 -20.33 -16.04 12.58
CA GLU A 102 -18.93 -15.61 12.46
C GLU A 102 -18.09 -16.12 13.65
N THR A 103 -16.98 -16.82 13.36
CA THR A 103 -15.97 -17.19 14.37
C THR A 103 -14.61 -16.68 13.92
N MET A 104 -14.35 -15.39 14.13
CA MET A 104 -13.08 -14.77 13.73
C MET A 104 -11.98 -15.11 14.72
N VAL A 105 -10.90 -15.70 14.21
CA VAL A 105 -9.70 -16.02 14.97
C VAL A 105 -8.57 -15.11 14.53
N THR A 106 -8.14 -14.23 15.43
CA THR A 106 -6.92 -13.45 15.27
C THR A 106 -5.71 -14.37 15.47
N SER A 107 -5.00 -14.63 14.37
CA SER A 107 -3.93 -15.63 14.30
C SER A 107 -2.62 -14.99 13.83
N SER A 108 -1.48 -15.50 14.30
CA SER A 108 -0.16 -15.02 13.89
C SER A 108 0.48 -15.97 12.87
N VAL A 109 -0.26 -16.30 11.81
CA VAL A 109 0.14 -17.31 10.79
C VAL A 109 0.61 -16.70 9.47
N GLY A 110 0.56 -15.37 9.34
CA GLY A 110 1.02 -14.68 8.15
C GLY A 110 2.55 -14.53 8.09
N LYS A 111 3.06 -14.42 6.87
CA LYS A 111 4.45 -14.10 6.54
C LYS A 111 4.49 -13.15 5.35
N SER A 112 5.60 -12.42 5.24
CA SER A 112 5.91 -11.58 4.09
C SER A 112 7.38 -11.66 3.72
N LEU A 113 7.69 -11.32 2.48
CA LEU A 113 9.04 -11.32 1.95
C LEU A 113 9.20 -10.29 0.85
N TYR A 114 9.93 -9.24 1.17
CA TYR A 114 10.38 -8.22 0.23
C TYR A 114 11.85 -8.45 -0.16
N ARG A 115 12.14 -8.32 -1.45
CA ARG A 115 13.49 -8.28 -2.01
C ARG A 115 13.55 -7.14 -3.01
N GLY A 116 14.44 -6.18 -2.78
CA GLY A 116 14.66 -5.05 -3.67
C GLY A 116 16.13 -4.92 -4.01
N PHE A 117 16.41 -4.62 -5.28
CA PHE A 117 17.73 -4.22 -5.74
C PHE A 117 17.60 -2.86 -6.42
N THR A 118 18.34 -1.89 -5.92
CA THR A 118 18.41 -0.53 -6.47
C THR A 118 19.78 -0.34 -7.10
N THR A 119 19.80 0.13 -8.34
CA THR A 119 20.99 0.67 -8.98
C THR A 119 20.77 2.14 -9.22
N GLY A 120 21.78 2.96 -8.99
CA GLY A 120 21.66 4.39 -9.22
C GLY A 120 22.98 5.06 -9.50
N ILE A 121 22.87 6.25 -10.08
CA ILE A 121 23.99 7.10 -10.44
C ILE A 121 23.73 8.50 -9.92
N ARG A 122 24.77 9.11 -9.36
CA ARG A 122 24.76 10.49 -8.88
C ARG A 122 25.86 11.25 -9.58
N LYS A 123 25.54 12.46 -10.00
CA LYS A 123 26.51 13.45 -10.44
C LYS A 123 26.38 14.70 -9.58
N ARG A 124 27.44 15.06 -8.86
CA ARG A 124 27.52 16.34 -8.14
C ARG A 124 27.56 17.50 -9.13
N PHE A 125 27.15 18.67 -8.68
CA PHE A 125 27.14 19.86 -9.53
C PHE A 125 28.56 20.23 -9.95
N SER A 126 28.84 20.05 -11.25
CA SER A 126 30.07 20.52 -11.86
C SER A 126 29.84 20.65 -13.37
N LYS A 127 30.58 21.56 -14.02
CA LYS A 127 30.44 21.83 -15.46
C LYS A 127 28.99 22.15 -15.87
N GLY A 128 28.26 22.85 -14.99
CA GLY A 128 26.91 23.35 -15.25
C GLY A 128 25.78 22.34 -15.03
N PHE A 129 26.00 21.16 -14.45
CA PHE A 129 24.86 20.28 -14.12
C PHE A 129 25.11 19.32 -12.96
N GLN A 130 24.00 18.89 -12.36
CA GLN A 130 23.90 17.80 -11.40
C GLN A 130 22.76 16.86 -11.79
N LEU A 131 22.87 15.60 -11.41
CA LEU A 131 21.80 14.62 -11.62
C LEU A 131 21.80 13.52 -10.57
N GLU A 132 20.64 12.95 -10.33
CA GLU A 132 20.49 11.68 -9.64
C GLU A 132 19.45 10.85 -10.39
N ALA A 133 19.80 9.60 -10.68
CA ALA A 133 18.88 8.64 -11.25
C ALA A 133 18.99 7.30 -10.53
N ASN A 134 17.86 6.64 -10.31
CA ASN A 134 17.81 5.31 -9.71
C ASN A 134 16.75 4.44 -10.36
N TYR A 135 17.04 3.14 -10.35
CA TYR A 135 16.14 2.10 -10.81
C TYR A 135 16.06 1.01 -9.75
N VAL A 136 14.84 0.70 -9.32
CA VAL A 136 14.54 -0.35 -8.36
C VAL A 136 13.87 -1.49 -9.08
N TRP A 137 14.47 -2.68 -8.97
CA TRP A 137 13.83 -3.94 -9.29
C TRP A 137 13.45 -4.65 -7.98
N SER A 138 12.17 -4.91 -7.76
CA SER A 138 11.70 -5.50 -6.50
C SER A 138 10.66 -6.59 -6.65
N LYS A 139 10.53 -7.43 -5.63
CA LYS A 139 9.49 -8.45 -5.49
C LYS A 139 9.00 -8.45 -4.05
N ASP A 140 7.73 -8.12 -3.85
CA ASP A 140 7.03 -8.21 -2.57
C ASP A 140 6.04 -9.38 -2.58
N LYS A 141 6.05 -10.18 -1.53
CA LYS A 141 5.16 -11.33 -1.34
C LYS A 141 4.61 -11.36 0.08
N ASP A 142 3.39 -11.81 0.23
CA ASP A 142 2.74 -12.05 1.52
C ASP A 142 1.65 -13.12 1.39
N ASP A 143 1.09 -13.59 2.51
CA ASP A 143 -0.15 -14.38 2.51
C ASP A 143 -1.40 -13.48 2.52
N ASP A 144 -1.27 -12.27 3.04
CA ASP A 144 -2.40 -11.36 3.24
C ASP A 144 -1.90 -9.92 3.25
N SER A 145 -2.39 -9.12 2.30
CA SER A 145 -2.09 -7.68 2.21
C SER A 145 -3.01 -6.86 3.12
N ASN A 146 -3.58 -7.48 4.14
CA ASN A 146 -4.47 -6.82 5.09
C ASN A 146 -3.67 -6.05 6.13
N GLU A 147 -3.83 -4.72 6.13
CA GLU A 147 -3.09 -3.85 7.03
C GLU A 147 -3.88 -3.48 8.30
N ARG A 148 -5.22 -3.36 8.24
CA ARG A 148 -6.07 -2.88 9.35
C ARG A 148 -7.54 -3.32 9.31
N ASP A 149 -7.90 -4.33 8.52
CA ASP A 149 -9.26 -4.86 8.49
C ASP A 149 -9.37 -6.12 9.38
N PRO A 150 -9.79 -5.99 10.65
CA PRO A 150 -9.99 -7.16 11.50
C PRO A 150 -11.28 -7.91 11.17
N PHE A 151 -12.12 -7.39 10.26
CA PHE A 151 -13.50 -7.84 10.06
C PHE A 151 -13.64 -8.83 8.91
N THR A 152 -12.76 -8.77 7.91
CA THR A 152 -12.86 -9.61 6.72
C THR A 152 -11.86 -10.76 6.74
N ASP A 153 -12.35 -11.98 6.50
CA ASP A 153 -11.49 -13.11 6.14
C ASP A 153 -11.12 -13.04 4.64
N ARG A 154 -9.84 -12.74 4.37
CA ARG A 154 -9.29 -12.65 3.02
C ARG A 154 -8.62 -13.94 2.53
N SER A 155 -8.72 -15.06 3.24
CA SER A 155 -8.18 -16.35 2.77
C SER A 155 -8.87 -16.80 1.47
N PHE A 156 -8.11 -17.41 0.54
CA PHE A 156 -8.70 -18.03 -0.65
C PHE A 156 -9.24 -19.41 -0.31
N ASP A 157 -8.45 -20.20 0.41
CA ASP A 157 -8.81 -21.50 0.95
C ASP A 157 -8.46 -21.56 2.43
N ILE A 158 -9.50 -21.59 3.28
CA ILE A 158 -9.36 -21.63 4.75
C ILE A 158 -8.72 -22.94 5.23
N ASN A 159 -8.79 -24.01 4.44
CA ASN A 159 -8.21 -25.31 4.76
C ASN A 159 -6.74 -25.42 4.33
N ASN A 160 -6.27 -24.52 3.45
CA ASN A 160 -4.89 -24.49 2.99
C ASN A 160 -4.38 -23.06 2.76
N LEU A 161 -4.08 -22.38 3.87
CA LEU A 161 -3.61 -20.99 3.89
C LEU A 161 -2.27 -20.77 3.16
N GLN A 162 -1.49 -21.82 2.89
CA GLN A 162 -0.23 -21.67 2.15
C GLN A 162 -0.45 -21.24 0.70
N LEU A 163 -1.65 -21.50 0.15
CA LEU A 163 -2.02 -21.09 -1.20
C LEU A 163 -2.25 -19.58 -1.32
N ASP A 164 -2.45 -18.88 -0.19
CA ASP A 164 -2.56 -17.43 -0.17
C ASP A 164 -1.20 -16.73 -0.39
N TYR A 165 -0.08 -17.45 -0.29
CA TYR A 165 1.26 -16.86 -0.44
C TYR A 165 1.58 -16.49 -1.89
N SER A 166 1.37 -15.22 -2.24
CA SER A 166 1.54 -14.70 -3.60
C SER A 166 2.22 -13.33 -3.58
N LEU A 167 2.24 -12.63 -4.72
CA LEU A 167 2.63 -11.23 -4.76
C LEU A 167 1.75 -10.43 -3.79
N SER A 168 2.33 -9.47 -3.08
CA SER A 168 1.56 -8.53 -2.25
C SER A 168 0.78 -7.55 -3.13
N ASP A 169 -0.31 -6.97 -2.62
CA ASP A 169 -1.07 -5.91 -3.30
C ASP A 169 -0.18 -4.66 -3.51
N ARG A 170 0.92 -4.56 -2.75
CA ARG A 170 1.93 -3.50 -2.78
C ARG A 170 3.11 -3.79 -3.72
N ASP A 171 3.15 -4.96 -4.38
CA ASP A 171 4.26 -5.32 -5.29
C ASP A 171 4.33 -4.33 -6.46
N ILE A 172 5.48 -3.68 -6.60
CA ILE A 172 5.80 -2.85 -7.76
C ILE A 172 7.15 -3.34 -8.27
N ARG A 173 7.11 -4.04 -9.42
CA ARG A 173 8.27 -4.75 -9.95
C ARG A 173 9.41 -3.82 -10.34
N HIS A 174 9.07 -2.71 -10.99
CA HIS A 174 10.03 -1.77 -11.55
C HIS A 174 9.66 -0.36 -11.10
N LYS A 175 10.64 0.39 -10.59
CA LYS A 175 10.52 1.82 -10.31
C LYS A 175 11.74 2.54 -10.89
N PHE A 176 11.52 3.69 -11.49
CA PHE A 176 12.56 4.55 -12.02
C PHE A 176 12.32 5.97 -11.54
N ASN A 177 13.37 6.64 -11.08
CA ASN A 177 13.34 8.06 -10.73
C ASN A 177 14.57 8.74 -11.32
N LEU A 178 14.38 9.95 -11.84
CA LEU A 178 15.45 10.83 -12.26
C LEU A 178 15.10 12.26 -11.86
N PHE A 179 16.07 12.96 -11.30
CA PHE A 179 16.05 14.41 -11.13
C PHE A 179 17.38 14.96 -11.67
N ALA A 180 17.31 16.05 -12.42
CA ALA A 180 18.51 16.75 -12.85
C ALA A 180 18.31 18.27 -12.79
N PHE A 181 19.42 18.99 -12.77
CA PHE A 181 19.46 20.43 -12.85
C PHE A 181 20.62 20.86 -13.74
N PHE A 182 20.34 21.73 -14.69
CA PHE A 182 21.27 22.24 -15.69
C PHE A 182 21.31 23.77 -15.65
N GLU A 183 22.51 24.33 -15.65
CA GLU A 183 22.79 25.72 -16.01
C GLU A 183 23.29 25.76 -17.45
N LEU A 184 22.50 26.38 -18.31
CA LEU A 184 22.73 26.47 -19.75
C LEU A 184 23.30 27.86 -20.11
N PRO A 185 24.00 27.98 -21.25
CA PRO A 185 24.48 29.28 -21.74
C PRO A 185 23.38 30.34 -21.79
N GLY A 186 23.70 31.59 -21.49
CA GLY A 186 22.70 32.67 -21.44
C GLY A 186 21.87 32.72 -20.15
N LYS A 187 22.36 32.06 -19.08
CA LYS A 187 21.73 31.98 -17.75
C LYS A 187 20.35 31.34 -17.75
N PHE A 188 20.14 30.43 -18.69
CA PHE A 188 18.98 29.56 -18.66
C PHE A 188 19.22 28.44 -17.65
N GLN A 189 18.16 28.04 -16.97
CA GLN A 189 18.17 26.94 -16.02
C GLN A 189 17.07 25.97 -16.42
N PHE A 190 17.39 24.67 -16.39
CA PHE A 190 16.46 23.60 -16.72
C PHE A 190 16.53 22.51 -15.66
N ALA A 191 15.37 22.11 -15.12
CA ALA A 191 15.30 21.10 -14.08
C ALA A 191 14.25 20.03 -14.42
N PRO A 192 14.63 18.96 -15.16
CA PRO A 192 13.73 17.86 -15.47
C PRO A 192 13.61 16.89 -14.30
N ARG A 193 12.42 16.27 -14.20
CA ARG A 193 12.10 15.18 -13.29
C ARG A 193 11.35 14.10 -14.05
N ILE A 194 11.78 12.86 -13.90
CA ILE A 194 11.09 11.70 -14.48
C ILE A 194 10.82 10.72 -13.36
N GLN A 195 9.59 10.21 -13.30
CA GLN A 195 9.23 9.13 -12.41
C GLN A 195 8.42 8.10 -13.19
N GLY A 196 8.72 6.82 -12.98
CA GLY A 196 8.04 5.73 -13.65
C GLY A 196 7.93 4.51 -12.77
N ARG A 197 6.80 3.78 -12.85
CA ARG A 197 6.65 2.48 -12.19
C ARG A 197 5.72 1.55 -12.96
N SER A 198 6.00 0.25 -12.85
CA SER A 198 5.12 -0.80 -13.37
C SER A 198 3.81 -0.88 -12.58
N ALA A 199 2.76 -1.40 -13.21
CA ALA A 199 1.48 -1.70 -12.58
C ALA A 199 1.59 -2.65 -11.36
N GLN A 200 0.77 -2.38 -10.36
CA GLN A 200 0.57 -3.26 -9.21
C GLN A 200 -0.23 -4.51 -9.59
N PRO A 201 -0.10 -5.62 -8.84
CA PRO A 201 -0.92 -6.79 -9.09
C PRO A 201 -2.38 -6.58 -8.65
N ALA A 202 -3.26 -7.40 -9.20
CA ALA A 202 -4.67 -7.47 -8.85
C ALA A 202 -5.13 -8.93 -8.78
N THR A 203 -6.12 -9.18 -7.91
CA THR A 203 -6.78 -10.48 -7.81
C THR A 203 -8.04 -10.49 -8.68
N PRO A 204 -8.26 -11.51 -9.54
CA PRO A 204 -9.51 -11.68 -10.28
C PRO A 204 -10.74 -11.70 -9.34
N ALA A 205 -11.90 -11.22 -9.82
CA ALA A 205 -13.15 -11.22 -9.04
C ALA A 205 -13.57 -12.62 -8.62
N VAL A 206 -13.49 -13.57 -9.55
CA VAL A 206 -13.69 -14.99 -9.22
C VAL A 206 -12.40 -15.49 -8.59
N ARG A 207 -12.38 -15.54 -7.26
CA ARG A 207 -11.23 -16.02 -6.49
C ARG A 207 -11.18 -17.55 -6.53
N THR A 208 -10.01 -18.09 -6.84
CA THR A 208 -9.70 -19.52 -6.74
C THR A 208 -8.45 -19.69 -5.88
N ALA A 209 -8.23 -20.88 -5.34
CA ALA A 209 -7.14 -21.13 -4.40
C ALA A 209 -5.75 -20.68 -4.91
N THR A 210 -5.55 -20.58 -6.23
CA THR A 210 -4.24 -20.31 -6.84
C THR A 210 -4.14 -18.97 -7.58
N ASN A 211 -5.19 -18.14 -7.61
CA ASN A 211 -5.22 -16.96 -8.47
C ASN A 211 -5.04 -15.62 -7.75
N ARG A 212 -4.54 -15.62 -6.52
CA ARG A 212 -4.21 -14.39 -5.80
C ARG A 212 -3.18 -13.58 -6.57
N ASN A 213 -3.51 -12.33 -6.88
CA ASN A 213 -2.58 -11.34 -7.44
C ASN A 213 -1.91 -11.76 -8.76
N THR A 214 -2.65 -12.47 -9.60
CA THR A 214 -2.19 -12.93 -10.94
C THR A 214 -2.47 -11.94 -12.06
N LEU A 215 -3.39 -10.98 -11.88
CA LEU A 215 -3.66 -9.90 -12.85
C LEU A 215 -2.83 -8.66 -12.53
N ARG A 216 -2.95 -7.63 -13.38
CA ARG A 216 -2.38 -6.31 -13.16
C ARG A 216 -3.47 -5.25 -13.14
N LYS A 217 -3.34 -4.29 -12.22
CA LYS A 217 -4.13 -3.07 -12.22
C LYS A 217 -3.74 -2.22 -13.43
N ASP A 218 -4.65 -1.39 -13.88
CA ASP A 218 -4.36 -0.38 -14.91
C ASP A 218 -3.81 0.89 -14.26
N ASN A 219 -2.74 0.74 -13.48
CA ASN A 219 -2.20 1.80 -12.63
C ASN A 219 -0.68 1.94 -12.78
N GLU A 220 -0.17 1.55 -13.95
CA GLU A 220 1.16 1.95 -14.35
C GLU A 220 1.25 3.48 -14.35
N PHE A 221 2.43 3.98 -14.04
CA PHE A 221 2.62 5.41 -13.81
C PHE A 221 3.87 5.87 -14.53
N PHE A 222 3.73 7.00 -15.21
CA PHE A 222 4.83 7.68 -15.85
C PHE A 222 4.54 9.19 -15.87
N THR A 223 5.48 9.96 -15.34
CA THR A 223 5.44 11.41 -15.49
C THR A 223 6.79 11.96 -15.93
N PHE A 224 6.70 13.01 -16.75
CA PHE A 224 7.80 13.89 -17.08
C PHE A 224 7.39 15.31 -16.69
N ASP A 225 8.02 15.81 -15.65
CA ASP A 225 7.84 17.14 -15.13
C ASP A 225 9.10 17.95 -15.39
N TRP A 226 8.99 19.25 -15.62
CA TRP A 226 10.15 20.09 -15.80
C TRP A 226 9.89 21.53 -15.42
N GLN A 227 10.96 22.20 -15.01
CA GLN A 227 11.03 23.65 -14.82
C GLN A 227 12.03 24.24 -15.80
N PHE A 228 11.70 25.38 -16.39
CA PHE A 228 12.61 26.19 -17.18
C PHE A 228 12.57 27.64 -16.70
N SER A 229 13.74 28.26 -16.53
CA SER A 229 13.84 29.65 -16.12
C SER A 229 15.03 30.35 -16.75
N ARG A 230 15.03 31.67 -16.71
CA ARG A 230 16.19 32.50 -17.10
C ARG A 230 16.49 33.51 -16.02
N VAL A 231 17.76 33.66 -15.66
CA VAL A 231 18.19 34.67 -14.69
C VAL A 231 18.53 35.97 -15.44
N PHE A 232 17.84 37.06 -15.08
CA PHE A 232 18.16 38.41 -15.51
C PHE A 232 18.79 39.16 -14.33
N ASP A 233 20.02 39.63 -14.51
CA ASP A 233 20.61 40.57 -13.55
C ASP A 233 20.01 41.95 -13.83
N ILE A 234 19.32 42.52 -12.84
CA ILE A 234 18.83 43.91 -12.90
C ILE A 234 19.93 44.84 -12.37
N THR A 235 20.55 44.44 -11.26
CA THR A 235 21.71 45.09 -10.66
C THR A 235 22.74 44.03 -10.23
N GLU A 236 23.83 44.44 -9.58
CA GLU A 236 24.84 43.52 -9.03
C GLU A 236 24.31 42.63 -7.91
N THR A 237 23.25 43.06 -7.21
CA THR A 237 22.65 42.32 -6.09
C THR A 237 21.26 41.80 -6.42
N VAL A 238 20.54 42.43 -7.36
CA VAL A 238 19.14 42.11 -7.68
C VAL A 238 19.03 41.31 -8.97
N GLN A 239 18.41 40.15 -8.90
CA GLN A 239 18.09 39.27 -10.03
C GLN A 239 16.59 39.01 -10.15
N LEU A 240 16.07 39.05 -11.37
CA LEU A 240 14.71 38.66 -11.73
C LEU A 240 14.74 37.33 -12.49
N ILE A 241 13.94 36.38 -12.05
CA ILE A 241 13.95 35.00 -12.55
C ILE A 241 12.52 34.59 -12.88
N PRO A 242 12.02 34.88 -14.09
CA PRO A 242 10.79 34.27 -14.59
C PRO A 242 10.99 32.77 -14.81
N GLN A 243 9.97 31.99 -14.48
CA GLN A 243 9.99 30.53 -14.56
C GLN A 243 8.67 30.01 -15.12
N ILE A 244 8.77 28.89 -15.84
CA ILE A 244 7.66 28.09 -16.32
C ILE A 244 7.86 26.65 -15.84
N GLU A 245 6.81 26.04 -15.32
CA GLU A 245 6.81 24.67 -14.82
C GLU A 245 5.69 23.89 -15.48
N MET A 246 6.03 22.71 -16.00
CA MET A 246 5.08 21.78 -16.58
C MET A 246 5.11 20.48 -15.79
N PHE A 247 3.95 20.05 -15.34
CA PHE A 247 3.74 18.77 -14.68
C PHE A 247 2.93 17.86 -15.57
N ASN A 248 3.27 16.57 -15.57
CA ASN A 248 2.67 15.55 -16.43
C ASN A 248 2.64 16.03 -17.90
N THR A 249 3.83 16.33 -18.44
CA THR A 249 3.99 16.91 -19.79
C THR A 249 3.28 16.09 -20.86
N PHE A 250 3.25 14.76 -20.74
CA PHE A 250 2.60 13.88 -21.71
C PHE A 250 1.10 13.68 -21.45
N ASN A 251 0.55 14.25 -20.38
CA ASN A 251 -0.86 14.12 -19.98
C ASN A 251 -1.28 12.65 -19.83
N ASN A 252 -0.43 11.85 -19.18
CA ASN A 252 -0.76 10.46 -18.86
C ASN A 252 -1.79 10.43 -17.74
N ASP A 253 -2.71 9.46 -17.77
CA ASP A 253 -3.79 9.39 -16.78
C ASP A 253 -3.28 9.11 -15.35
N ASN A 254 -2.14 8.42 -15.22
CA ASN A 254 -1.43 8.19 -13.96
C ASN A 254 -2.34 7.69 -12.81
N LEU A 255 -3.26 6.78 -13.14
CA LEU A 255 -4.30 6.32 -12.24
C LEU A 255 -3.69 5.78 -10.94
N ILE A 256 -4.15 6.31 -9.80
CA ILE A 256 -3.69 5.86 -8.48
C ILE A 256 -4.30 4.49 -8.18
N ASN A 257 -5.62 4.38 -8.40
CA ASN A 257 -6.40 3.17 -8.15
C ASN A 257 -7.28 2.84 -9.36
N SER A 258 -6.71 2.25 -10.41
CA SER A 258 -7.52 1.79 -11.54
C SER A 258 -8.07 0.39 -11.27
N LEU A 259 -9.36 0.35 -10.94
CA LEU A 259 -10.19 -0.85 -10.99
C LEU A 259 -10.45 -1.20 -12.46
N SER A 260 -9.53 -1.94 -13.09
CA SER A 260 -9.74 -2.34 -14.48
C SER A 260 -10.75 -3.49 -14.58
N GLY A 261 -11.97 -3.15 -15.02
CA GLY A 261 -12.90 -4.07 -15.69
C GLY A 261 -13.91 -4.82 -14.81
N ALA A 262 -15.07 -5.13 -15.42
CA ALA A 262 -16.06 -6.05 -14.86
C ALA A 262 -15.38 -7.39 -14.55
N GLY A 263 -15.21 -7.71 -13.26
CA GLY A 263 -14.48 -8.90 -12.82
C GLY A 263 -13.14 -8.64 -12.14
N ASN A 264 -12.82 -7.43 -11.71
CA ASN A 264 -11.66 -7.11 -10.87
C ASN A 264 -12.11 -6.45 -9.55
N GLN A 265 -12.47 -7.27 -8.55
CA GLN A 265 -13.17 -6.77 -7.35
C GLN A 265 -12.28 -6.46 -6.14
N ASN A 266 -10.95 -6.61 -6.24
CA ASN A 266 -10.09 -6.52 -5.06
C ASN A 266 -9.10 -5.35 -5.04
N SER A 267 -9.47 -4.20 -5.63
CA SER A 267 -8.83 -2.92 -5.28
C SER A 267 -9.72 -2.05 -4.38
N LEU A 268 -10.67 -2.68 -3.67
CA LEU A 268 -11.59 -2.06 -2.69
C LEU A 268 -11.39 -2.57 -1.25
N THR A 269 -10.39 -3.41 -0.96
CA THR A 269 -10.10 -3.84 0.42
C THR A 269 -9.28 -2.83 1.23
N ALA A 270 -9.18 -1.59 0.75
CA ALA A 270 -9.13 -0.46 1.67
C ALA A 270 -10.52 0.19 1.58
N PRO A 271 -11.41 -0.01 2.58
CA PRO A 271 -12.46 0.97 2.81
C PRO A 271 -11.82 2.35 2.70
N SER A 272 -12.44 3.30 2.03
CA SER A 272 -11.92 4.66 1.76
C SER A 272 -11.40 5.40 3.01
N LEU A 273 -11.69 4.91 4.21
CA LEU A 273 -11.16 5.35 5.50
C LEU A 273 -9.74 4.84 5.84
N PHE A 274 -9.22 3.80 5.18
CA PHE A 274 -7.98 3.11 5.52
C PHE A 274 -7.10 2.76 4.30
N ASN A 275 -7.08 3.59 3.26
CA ASN A 275 -6.06 3.50 2.20
C ASN A 275 -4.79 4.21 2.67
N PHE A 276 -3.67 3.47 2.80
CA PHE A 276 -2.38 3.99 3.29
C PHE A 276 -1.24 3.79 2.28
N ASP A 277 -1.56 3.91 0.99
CA ASP A 277 -0.57 4.12 -0.08
C ASP A 277 0.25 5.41 0.07
N GLY A 278 -0.01 6.21 1.11
CA GLY A 278 0.60 7.51 1.37
C GLY A 278 -0.14 8.68 0.74
N PHE A 279 -1.27 8.42 0.06
CA PHE A 279 -2.06 9.42 -0.66
C PHE A 279 -3.50 9.48 -0.11
N LEU A 280 -3.90 10.64 0.43
CA LEU A 280 -5.31 10.95 0.76
C LEU A 280 -6.20 11.11 -0.49
N ARG A 281 -5.71 10.78 -1.69
CA ARG A 281 -6.39 11.00 -2.97
C ARG A 281 -6.88 9.68 -3.55
N GLN A 282 -8.19 9.46 -3.47
CA GLN A 282 -8.90 8.57 -4.38
C GLN A 282 -9.18 9.36 -5.68
N GLY A 283 -8.69 8.92 -6.83
CA GLY A 283 -8.92 9.65 -8.08
C GLY A 283 -8.19 9.12 -9.32
N VAL A 284 -8.56 9.72 -10.45
CA VAL A 284 -7.78 9.77 -11.71
C VAL A 284 -6.46 10.50 -11.37
N GLY A 285 -5.32 10.11 -11.94
CA GLY A 285 -4.03 10.71 -11.61
C GLY A 285 -3.96 12.22 -11.89
N ASP A 286 -2.84 12.85 -11.55
CA ASP A 286 -2.72 14.30 -11.70
C ASP A 286 -2.76 14.71 -13.19
N PRO A 287 -3.64 15.66 -13.58
CA PRO A 287 -3.72 16.14 -14.96
C PRO A 287 -2.45 16.89 -15.36
N ARG A 288 -2.26 17.14 -16.66
CA ARG A 288 -1.25 18.11 -17.12
C ARG A 288 -1.52 19.47 -16.50
N GLN A 289 -0.49 20.05 -15.87
CA GLN A 289 -0.56 21.36 -15.25
C GLN A 289 0.59 22.23 -15.74
N LEU A 290 0.30 23.50 -16.00
CA LEU A 290 1.28 24.53 -16.33
C LEU A 290 1.24 25.61 -15.25
N GLN A 291 2.39 25.96 -14.71
CA GLN A 291 2.55 27.05 -13.75
C GLN A 291 3.53 28.08 -14.27
N LEU A 292 3.23 29.35 -14.00
CA LEU A 292 4.09 30.49 -14.30
C LEU A 292 4.42 31.18 -12.99
N SER A 293 5.69 31.48 -12.77
CA SER A 293 6.14 32.16 -11.57
C SER A 293 7.26 33.16 -11.89
N VAL A 294 7.44 34.12 -10.99
CA VAL A 294 8.55 35.07 -11.06
C VAL A 294 9.18 35.12 -9.69
N LYS A 295 10.50 34.90 -9.63
CA LYS A 295 11.30 34.98 -8.41
C LYS A 295 12.22 36.19 -8.47
N LEU A 296 12.25 36.96 -7.39
CA LEU A 296 13.22 38.04 -7.17
C LEU A 296 14.26 37.55 -6.15
N ARG A 297 15.54 37.74 -6.44
CA ARG A 297 16.66 37.50 -5.52
C ARG A 297 17.39 38.83 -5.30
N PHE A 298 17.73 39.16 -4.06
CA PHE A 298 18.45 40.37 -3.65
C PHE A 298 19.47 40.02 -2.58
#